data_AF-A0A0Q7VPX8-F1
#
_entry.id   AF-A0A0Q7VPX8-F1
#
_cell.length_a   1.000
_cell.length_b   1.000
_cell.length_c   1.000
_cell.angle_alpha   90.00
_cell.angle_beta   90.00
_cell.angle_gamma   90.00
#
_symmetry.space_group_name_H-M   'P 1'
#
loop_
_entity.id
_entity.type
_entity.pdbx_description
1 polymer ?
#
loop_
_entity_poly.entity_id
_entity_poly.type
_entity_poly.pdbx_seq_one_letter_code
_entity_poly.pdbx_strand_id
1 'polypeptide(L)'
;MGCATLLAACGGGGGGSGGEGGMAQSVSFPFPGGETVAVPPTVATITLKATASSGGPITYVSNTPGTCTVSGDTLSLLKAGECSVNANQVGGNGYAPATQRQLFVIPKRPAAIFFRNPGAQPLDSQPLQLVAESSVAGFVPVFTTSTPTVCSVSGTTLQKLADGLCTVTAAIDGGDIYESVKVVKTMPIGSALSPEIKFLSGYKNTTTTSEDGKGDPRGGSSETGWWCNGWCDVSVSADGSSISNTYTYKNEPYTDGRWWRVWSEIDLYAPHVTNLLETKDTPDGVRIDAQAALKFNFSQNQEWFATGDNQVEVDLILGHFNRKANNDKCNVHLRATFKPSSPAPANYSLKLRDFTVADSCELTDLNPWFELQDYPIVAIRFASPVGNFKVPSPTAPAPNYPTTITLSGPITFQ
;
A
#
# COMPACT_ATOMS: atom_id res chain seq x y z
N MET A 1 -13.32 -28.46 -18.24
CA MET A 1 -13.86 -29.71 -18.80
C MET A 1 -13.15 -30.88 -18.14
N GLY A 2 -13.82 -31.55 -17.21
CA GLY A 2 -13.29 -32.72 -16.51
C GLY A 2 -14.48 -33.58 -16.10
N CYS A 3 -14.73 -34.61 -16.88
CA CYS A 3 -15.81 -35.57 -16.68
C CYS A 3 -15.43 -36.45 -15.48
N ALA A 4 -16.16 -36.34 -14.36
CA ALA A 4 -16.03 -37.27 -13.25
C ALA A 4 -17.20 -38.25 -13.31
N THR A 5 -16.90 -39.45 -13.78
CA THR A 5 -17.76 -40.63 -13.80
C THR A 5 -18.16 -41.04 -12.39
N LEU A 6 -19.46 -41.04 -12.08
CA LEU A 6 -19.99 -41.71 -10.88
C LEU A 6 -20.14 -43.22 -11.16
N LEU A 7 -19.48 -44.01 -10.33
CA LEU A 7 -19.62 -45.46 -10.24
C LEU A 7 -21.07 -45.84 -9.89
N ALA A 8 -21.68 -46.67 -10.73
CA ALA A 8 -22.89 -47.41 -10.39
C ALA A 8 -22.51 -48.63 -9.52
N ALA A 9 -22.90 -48.62 -8.26
CA ALA A 9 -22.87 -49.82 -7.42
C ALA A 9 -24.15 -50.64 -7.66
N CYS A 10 -24.00 -51.75 -8.37
CA CYS A 10 -25.03 -52.77 -8.51
C CYS A 10 -24.96 -53.69 -7.27
N GLY A 11 -25.91 -53.55 -6.34
CA GLY A 11 -26.08 -54.45 -5.20
C GLY A 11 -27.43 -55.16 -5.33
N GLY A 12 -27.42 -56.39 -5.83
CA GLY A 12 -28.61 -57.24 -5.93
C GLY A 12 -28.81 -58.11 -4.69
N GLY A 13 -30.08 -58.42 -4.40
CA GLY A 13 -30.49 -59.68 -3.77
C GLY A 13 -31.30 -59.56 -2.46
N GLY A 14 -32.55 -60.02 -2.49
CA GLY A 14 -33.28 -60.49 -1.30
C GLY A 14 -34.77 -60.16 -1.28
N GLY A 15 -35.60 -61.09 -1.78
CA GLY A 15 -37.07 -60.96 -1.78
C GLY A 15 -37.69 -61.08 -0.38
N GLY A 16 -38.68 -60.23 -0.13
CA GLY A 16 -39.54 -60.23 1.06
C GLY A 16 -40.82 -59.44 0.78
N SER A 17 -41.94 -60.16 0.80
CA SER A 17 -43.31 -59.74 0.50
C SER A 17 -43.82 -58.54 1.32
N GLY A 18 -44.48 -57.58 0.66
CA GLY A 18 -45.44 -56.67 1.30
C GLY A 18 -45.04 -55.20 1.42
N GLY A 19 -44.78 -54.53 0.30
CA GLY A 19 -44.74 -53.07 0.23
C GLY A 19 -44.56 -52.63 -1.22
N GLU A 20 -45.51 -51.86 -1.76
CA GLU A 20 -45.50 -51.37 -3.14
C GLU A 20 -44.18 -50.66 -3.47
N GLY A 21 -43.28 -51.35 -4.16
CA GLY A 21 -42.01 -50.78 -4.59
C GLY A 21 -42.22 -49.85 -5.77
N GLY A 22 -42.43 -48.56 -5.49
CA GLY A 22 -42.57 -47.54 -6.54
C GLY A 22 -41.34 -47.48 -7.46
N MET A 23 -41.56 -47.07 -8.71
CA MET A 23 -40.54 -46.75 -9.71
C MET A 23 -39.49 -45.82 -9.12
N ALA A 24 -38.21 -46.11 -9.38
CA ALA A 24 -37.12 -45.24 -8.97
C ALA A 24 -37.27 -43.85 -9.61
N GLN A 25 -36.97 -42.81 -8.84
CA GLN A 25 -36.94 -41.42 -9.30
C GLN A 25 -35.70 -40.72 -8.75
N SER A 26 -35.35 -39.58 -9.32
CA SER A 26 -34.23 -38.75 -8.85
C SER A 26 -34.69 -37.33 -8.50
N VAL A 27 -33.93 -36.68 -7.61
CA VAL A 27 -34.05 -35.25 -7.33
C VAL A 27 -32.80 -34.56 -7.89
N SER A 28 -33.00 -33.62 -8.81
CA SER A 28 -31.94 -32.71 -9.26
C SER A 28 -31.98 -31.48 -8.38
N PHE A 29 -30.93 -31.27 -7.59
CA PHE A 29 -30.78 -30.08 -6.76
C PHE A 29 -29.50 -29.35 -7.17
N PRO A 30 -29.56 -28.45 -8.17
CA PRO A 30 -28.41 -27.66 -8.56
C PRO A 30 -27.94 -26.78 -7.39
N PHE A 31 -26.65 -26.46 -7.41
CA PHE A 31 -26.06 -25.51 -6.48
C PHE A 31 -26.89 -24.21 -6.45
N PRO A 32 -27.42 -23.80 -5.29
CA PRO A 32 -28.33 -22.66 -5.21
C PRO A 32 -27.66 -21.30 -5.42
N GLY A 33 -26.32 -21.23 -5.47
CA GLY A 33 -25.56 -19.98 -5.64
C GLY A 33 -25.10 -19.72 -7.07
N GLY A 34 -25.31 -18.50 -7.56
CA GLY A 34 -24.48 -17.92 -8.63
C GLY A 34 -23.12 -17.42 -8.09
N GLU A 35 -22.47 -16.49 -8.79
CA GLU A 35 -21.11 -16.00 -8.49
C GLU A 35 -20.90 -15.34 -7.11
N THR A 36 -21.93 -15.14 -6.27
CA THR A 36 -21.72 -14.64 -4.88
C THR A 36 -22.68 -15.28 -3.86
N VAL A 37 -22.14 -16.17 -3.02
CA VAL A 37 -22.70 -16.50 -1.70
C VAL A 37 -21.88 -15.71 -0.69
N ALA A 38 -22.53 -14.89 0.14
CA ALA A 38 -21.87 -14.15 1.22
C ALA A 38 -22.82 -14.03 2.41
N VAL A 39 -22.27 -13.98 3.62
CA VAL A 39 -23.04 -13.75 4.86
C VAL A 39 -23.84 -12.44 4.76
N PRO A 40 -25.02 -12.28 5.40
CA PRO A 40 -25.75 -11.01 5.50
C PRO A 40 -24.86 -9.78 5.79
N PRO A 41 -25.25 -8.55 5.36
CA PRO A 41 -26.61 -8.12 4.97
C PRO A 41 -26.94 -8.10 3.46
N THR A 42 -26.01 -8.42 2.55
CA THR A 42 -26.21 -8.20 1.10
C THR A 42 -27.03 -9.31 0.41
N VAL A 43 -26.87 -10.57 0.83
CA VAL A 43 -27.69 -11.71 0.36
C VAL A 43 -28.08 -12.51 1.59
N ALA A 44 -29.22 -12.17 2.18
CA ALA A 44 -29.73 -12.89 3.34
C ALA A 44 -30.52 -14.14 2.92
N THR A 45 -31.11 -14.15 1.72
CA THR A 45 -32.02 -15.22 1.28
C THR A 45 -31.77 -15.65 -0.16
N ILE A 46 -31.87 -16.95 -0.42
CA ILE A 46 -31.72 -17.58 -1.73
C ILE A 46 -32.94 -18.48 -1.98
N THR A 47 -33.55 -18.40 -3.16
CA THR A 47 -34.62 -19.32 -3.57
C THR A 47 -34.03 -20.63 -4.07
N LEU A 48 -34.35 -21.73 -3.42
CA LEU A 48 -33.93 -23.08 -3.76
C LEU A 48 -34.75 -23.61 -4.95
N LYS A 49 -34.08 -24.20 -5.94
CA LYS A 49 -34.72 -24.75 -7.14
C LYS A 49 -34.26 -26.18 -7.39
N ALA A 50 -34.95 -27.15 -6.82
CA ALA A 50 -34.80 -28.56 -7.09
C ALA A 50 -36.01 -29.08 -7.88
N THR A 51 -35.78 -30.12 -8.66
CA THR A 51 -36.82 -30.80 -9.45
C THR A 51 -36.77 -32.31 -9.20
N ALA A 52 -37.94 -32.96 -9.17
CA ALA A 52 -38.03 -34.41 -9.14
C ALA A 52 -38.33 -34.95 -10.54
N SER A 53 -37.73 -36.08 -10.91
CA SER A 53 -38.02 -36.73 -12.21
C SER A 53 -39.47 -37.22 -12.33
N SER A 54 -40.19 -37.36 -11.21
CA SER A 54 -41.63 -37.65 -11.16
C SER A 54 -42.53 -36.43 -11.39
N GLY A 55 -41.98 -35.21 -11.38
CA GLY A 55 -42.75 -33.96 -11.39
C GLY A 55 -43.44 -33.62 -10.06
N GLY A 56 -43.23 -34.42 -9.01
CA GLY A 56 -43.81 -34.18 -7.68
C GLY A 56 -43.18 -32.99 -6.94
N PRO A 57 -43.87 -32.47 -5.90
CA PRO A 57 -43.38 -31.33 -5.11
C PRO A 57 -42.13 -31.70 -4.30
N ILE A 58 -41.24 -30.72 -4.11
CA ILE A 58 -40.04 -30.83 -3.28
C ILE A 58 -40.27 -30.13 -1.94
N THR A 59 -39.79 -30.76 -0.86
CA THR A 59 -39.64 -30.14 0.46
C THR A 59 -38.17 -29.97 0.79
N TYR A 60 -37.80 -28.85 1.40
CA TYR A 60 -36.41 -28.56 1.74
C TYR A 60 -36.20 -28.55 3.26
N VAL A 61 -35.06 -29.07 3.70
CA VAL A 61 -34.67 -29.11 5.12
C VAL A 61 -33.20 -28.74 5.24
N SER A 62 -32.89 -27.74 6.08
CA SER A 62 -31.50 -27.46 6.45
C SER A 62 -31.00 -28.53 7.43
N ASN A 63 -29.84 -29.11 7.13
CA ASN A 63 -29.10 -29.96 8.07
C ASN A 63 -28.18 -29.13 8.99
N THR A 64 -27.93 -27.86 8.67
CA THR A 64 -27.09 -26.95 9.46
C THR A 64 -27.85 -25.67 9.83
N PRO A 65 -28.93 -25.78 10.64
CA PRO A 65 -29.80 -24.64 10.99
C PRO A 65 -29.09 -23.48 11.72
N GLY A 66 -27.92 -23.73 12.32
CA GLY A 66 -27.09 -22.67 12.91
C GLY A 66 -26.28 -21.85 11.90
N THR A 67 -26.10 -22.35 10.68
CA THR A 67 -25.40 -21.66 9.58
C THR A 67 -26.38 -21.12 8.55
N CYS A 68 -27.43 -21.89 8.24
CA CYS A 68 -28.47 -21.51 7.30
C CYS A 68 -29.81 -22.18 7.65
N THR A 69 -30.91 -21.46 7.53
CA THR A 69 -32.27 -21.99 7.78
C THR A 69 -33.05 -22.07 6.48
N VAL A 70 -34.10 -22.88 6.43
CA VAL A 70 -34.95 -23.01 5.25
C VAL A 70 -36.41 -22.89 5.67
N SER A 71 -37.17 -22.06 4.97
CA SER A 71 -38.62 -21.90 5.12
C SER A 71 -39.28 -21.95 3.74
N GLY A 72 -40.07 -22.99 3.48
CA GLY A 72 -40.55 -23.26 2.12
C GLY A 72 -39.38 -23.56 1.18
N ASP A 73 -39.26 -22.81 0.10
CA ASP A 73 -38.12 -22.83 -0.83
C ASP A 73 -37.08 -21.74 -0.54
N THR A 74 -37.28 -20.95 0.53
CA THR A 74 -36.40 -19.83 0.86
C THR A 74 -35.35 -20.26 1.87
N LEU A 75 -34.10 -20.34 1.40
CA LEU A 75 -32.91 -20.55 2.22
C LEU A 75 -32.45 -19.20 2.79
N SER A 76 -32.31 -19.08 4.11
CA SER A 76 -31.73 -17.91 4.77
C SER A 76 -30.32 -18.21 5.26
N LEU A 77 -29.36 -17.36 4.93
CA LEU A 77 -27.96 -17.47 5.38
C LEU A 77 -27.81 -16.72 6.71
N LEU A 78 -27.31 -17.38 7.75
CA LEU A 78 -27.17 -16.79 9.08
C LEU A 78 -25.73 -16.35 9.37
N LYS A 79 -24.75 -17.19 9.01
CA LYS A 79 -23.32 -16.92 9.23
C LYS A 79 -22.41 -17.61 8.24
N ALA A 80 -21.12 -17.28 8.29
CA ALA A 80 -20.11 -17.98 7.51
C ALA A 80 -19.97 -19.44 7.98
N GLY A 81 -19.56 -20.30 7.06
CA GLY A 81 -19.35 -21.73 7.32
C GLY A 81 -20.12 -22.61 6.34
N GLU A 82 -20.20 -23.89 6.68
CA GLU A 82 -20.84 -24.90 5.83
C GLU A 82 -22.38 -24.88 5.97
N CYS A 83 -23.05 -24.72 4.84
CA CYS A 83 -24.50 -24.86 4.72
C CYS A 83 -24.84 -26.15 3.98
N SER A 84 -25.59 -27.03 4.65
CA SER A 84 -26.07 -28.29 4.07
C SER A 84 -27.59 -28.32 4.05
N VAL A 85 -28.17 -28.59 2.89
CA VAL A 85 -29.63 -28.64 2.69
C VAL A 85 -30.00 -29.91 1.95
N ASN A 86 -31.05 -30.60 2.40
CA ASN A 86 -31.67 -31.70 1.67
C ASN A 86 -32.90 -31.19 0.91
N ALA A 87 -33.04 -31.63 -0.34
CA ALA A 87 -34.26 -31.55 -1.14
C ALA A 87 -34.90 -32.94 -1.19
N ASN A 88 -36.13 -33.06 -0.67
CA ASN A 88 -36.82 -34.33 -0.48
C ASN A 88 -38.10 -34.39 -1.33
N GLN A 89 -38.27 -35.49 -2.06
CA GLN A 89 -39.53 -35.90 -2.67
C GLN A 89 -40.02 -37.16 -1.93
N VAL A 90 -41.27 -37.14 -1.47
CA VAL A 90 -41.83 -38.12 -0.50
C VAL A 90 -42.30 -39.45 -1.11
N GLY A 91 -42.16 -39.64 -2.42
CA GLY A 91 -42.78 -40.73 -3.18
C GLY A 91 -44.25 -40.45 -3.53
N GLY A 92 -44.91 -41.36 -4.24
CA GLY A 92 -46.33 -41.25 -4.61
C GLY A 92 -46.59 -41.55 -6.10
N ASN A 93 -47.84 -41.87 -6.44
CA ASN A 93 -48.27 -42.24 -7.81
C ASN A 93 -47.40 -43.34 -8.45
N GLY A 94 -46.97 -44.31 -7.65
CA GLY A 94 -46.11 -45.39 -8.11
C GLY A 94 -44.63 -45.04 -8.21
N TYR A 95 -44.14 -43.96 -7.60
CA TYR A 95 -42.72 -43.66 -7.46
C TYR A 95 -42.22 -43.80 -6.00
N ALA A 96 -40.99 -44.29 -5.82
CA ALA A 96 -40.32 -44.39 -4.51
C ALA A 96 -39.74 -43.04 -4.05
N PRO A 97 -39.65 -42.74 -2.73
CA PRO A 97 -39.08 -41.48 -2.24
C PRO A 97 -37.64 -41.24 -2.73
N ALA A 98 -37.27 -39.96 -2.92
CA ALA A 98 -35.92 -39.58 -3.34
C ALA A 98 -35.44 -38.32 -2.58
N THR A 99 -34.13 -38.26 -2.30
CA THR A 99 -33.51 -37.15 -1.58
C THR A 99 -32.18 -36.81 -2.23
N GLN A 100 -31.91 -35.51 -2.38
CA GLN A 100 -30.61 -35.01 -2.81
C GLN A 100 -30.11 -33.95 -1.82
N ARG A 101 -28.85 -34.08 -1.42
CA ARG A 101 -28.18 -33.11 -0.53
C ARG A 101 -27.31 -32.17 -1.33
N GLN A 102 -27.37 -30.89 -0.99
CA GLN A 102 -26.42 -29.89 -1.44
C GLN A 102 -25.62 -29.35 -0.25
N LEU A 103 -24.30 -29.28 -0.39
CA LEU A 103 -23.37 -28.69 0.56
C LEU A 103 -22.63 -27.54 -0.12
N PHE A 104 -22.48 -26.43 0.59
CA PHE A 104 -21.67 -25.31 0.13
C PHE A 104 -21.14 -24.45 1.27
N VAL A 105 -20.13 -23.64 0.97
CA VAL A 105 -19.47 -22.76 1.92
C VAL A 105 -19.98 -21.34 1.76
N ILE A 106 -20.32 -20.71 2.88
CA ILE A 106 -20.59 -19.29 2.98
C ILE A 106 -19.29 -18.63 3.48
N PRO A 107 -18.58 -17.85 2.64
CA PRO A 107 -17.34 -17.21 3.05
C PRO A 107 -17.60 -16.07 4.02
N LYS A 108 -16.65 -15.82 4.94
CA LYS A 108 -16.63 -14.60 5.75
C LYS A 108 -16.45 -13.38 4.86
N ARG A 109 -16.96 -12.24 5.32
CA ARG A 109 -16.72 -10.95 4.68
C ARG A 109 -15.31 -10.44 5.00
N PRO A 110 -14.60 -9.87 4.03
CA PRO A 110 -13.34 -9.18 4.31
C PRO A 110 -13.53 -8.09 5.37
N ALA A 111 -12.55 -7.95 6.24
CA ALA A 111 -12.43 -6.84 7.18
C ALA A 111 -11.01 -6.27 7.11
N ALA A 112 -10.83 -5.05 7.60
CA ALA A 112 -9.54 -4.40 7.69
C ALA A 112 -9.39 -3.66 9.03
N ILE A 113 -8.14 -3.52 9.45
CA ILE A 113 -7.72 -2.65 10.55
C ILE A 113 -6.78 -1.59 9.98
N PHE A 114 -7.07 -0.33 10.27
CA PHE A 114 -6.18 0.79 9.98
C PHE A 114 -5.47 1.17 11.27
N PHE A 115 -4.28 0.59 11.48
CA PHE A 115 -3.42 0.89 12.63
C PHE A 115 -2.13 1.54 12.13
N ARG A 116 -2.06 2.87 12.26
CA ARG A 116 -0.88 3.64 11.86
C ARG A 116 0.17 3.63 12.98
N ASN A 117 1.42 3.47 12.60
CA ASN A 117 2.57 3.54 13.47
C ASN A 117 2.72 4.98 14.03
N PRO A 118 2.85 5.15 15.34
CA PRO A 118 3.12 6.45 15.95
C PRO A 118 4.55 6.95 15.67
N GLY A 119 5.42 6.12 15.08
CA GLY A 119 6.84 6.41 14.86
C GLY A 119 7.65 6.33 16.16
N ALA A 120 8.93 6.68 16.07
CA ALA A 120 9.84 6.67 17.23
C ALA A 120 9.31 7.54 18.38
N GLN A 121 9.42 7.01 19.61
CA GLN A 121 8.94 7.65 20.82
C GLN A 121 10.09 7.90 21.80
N PRO A 122 10.10 9.05 22.52
CA PRO A 122 11.04 9.25 23.61
C PRO A 122 10.77 8.27 24.75
N LEU A 123 11.84 7.80 25.40
CA LEU A 123 11.73 7.07 26.65
C LEU A 123 11.47 8.06 27.79
N ASP A 124 10.19 8.23 28.11
CA ASP A 124 9.71 9.07 29.19
C ASP A 124 8.50 8.41 29.90
N SER A 125 8.00 9.08 30.95
CA SER A 125 6.85 8.59 31.71
C SER A 125 5.49 8.88 31.06
N GLN A 126 5.44 9.65 29.96
CA GLN A 126 4.18 10.03 29.33
C GLN A 126 3.60 8.84 28.55
N PRO A 127 2.39 8.37 28.89
CA PRO A 127 1.78 7.27 28.15
C PRO A 127 1.44 7.69 26.73
N LEU A 128 1.52 6.76 25.79
CA LEU A 128 1.13 6.95 24.41
C LEU A 128 -0.29 6.39 24.19
N GLN A 129 -1.17 7.17 23.59
CA GLN A 129 -2.48 6.67 23.15
C GLN A 129 -2.35 5.99 21.78
N LEU A 130 -2.75 4.73 21.73
CA LEU A 130 -2.84 3.94 20.49
C LEU A 130 -4.20 4.17 19.83
N VAL A 131 -4.18 4.37 18.52
CA VAL A 131 -5.38 4.60 17.72
C VAL A 131 -5.39 3.62 16.55
N ALA A 132 -6.46 2.87 16.42
CA ALA A 132 -6.73 2.01 15.28
C ALA A 132 -8.22 2.00 14.98
N GLU A 133 -8.56 1.91 13.70
CA GLU A 133 -9.94 1.87 13.22
C GLU A 133 -10.21 0.55 12.51
N SER A 134 -11.47 0.09 12.53
CA SER A 134 -11.92 -1.07 11.77
C SER A 134 -12.76 -0.62 10.59
N SER A 135 -12.65 -1.33 9.46
CA SER A 135 -13.59 -1.18 8.34
C SER A 135 -15.00 -1.69 8.66
N VAL A 136 -15.22 -2.30 9.82
CA VAL A 136 -16.49 -2.88 10.25
C VAL A 136 -17.03 -2.13 11.46
N ALA A 137 -18.21 -1.52 11.31
CA ALA A 137 -18.85 -0.76 12.38
C ALA A 137 -19.12 -1.66 13.61
N GLY A 138 -18.79 -1.14 14.81
CA GLY A 138 -18.98 -1.84 16.08
C GLY A 138 -17.85 -2.80 16.48
N PHE A 139 -16.88 -3.08 15.60
CA PHE A 139 -15.69 -3.86 15.94
C PHE A 139 -14.57 -2.91 16.38
N VAL A 140 -14.22 -2.97 17.66
CA VAL A 140 -13.15 -2.16 18.26
C VAL A 140 -11.84 -2.96 18.26
N PRO A 141 -10.75 -2.45 17.67
CA PRO A 141 -9.44 -3.11 17.75
C PRO A 141 -8.94 -3.25 19.18
N VAL A 142 -8.44 -4.43 19.52
CA VAL A 142 -7.79 -4.74 20.80
C VAL A 142 -6.29 -4.74 20.60
N PHE A 143 -5.57 -4.04 21.47
CA PHE A 143 -4.11 -3.94 21.43
C PHE A 143 -3.45 -4.91 22.41
N THR A 144 -2.37 -5.54 21.94
CA THR A 144 -1.48 -6.39 22.74
C THR A 144 -0.02 -6.11 22.38
N THR A 145 0.92 -6.43 23.26
CA THR A 145 2.36 -6.29 23.00
C THR A 145 3.04 -7.65 23.08
N SER A 146 3.97 -7.92 22.15
CA SER A 146 4.86 -9.09 22.21
C SER A 146 6.22 -8.76 22.86
N THR A 147 6.40 -7.53 23.34
CA THR A 147 7.65 -7.01 23.93
C THR A 147 7.39 -6.39 25.30
N PRO A 148 6.88 -7.16 26.28
CA PRO A 148 6.44 -6.64 27.57
C PRO A 148 7.57 -6.03 28.43
N THR A 149 8.83 -6.33 28.11
CA THR A 149 10.00 -5.73 28.77
C THR A 149 10.31 -4.32 28.27
N VAL A 150 9.84 -3.96 27.07
CA VAL A 150 10.08 -2.66 26.42
C VAL A 150 8.87 -1.74 26.58
N CYS A 151 7.67 -2.29 26.52
CA CYS A 151 6.43 -1.54 26.66
C CYS A 151 5.30 -2.43 27.20
N SER A 152 4.35 -1.82 27.92
CA SER A 152 3.09 -2.48 28.31
C SER A 152 1.89 -1.79 27.66
N VAL A 153 0.82 -2.54 27.45
CA VAL A 153 -0.43 -2.04 26.84
C VAL A 153 -1.61 -2.39 27.75
N SER A 154 -2.42 -1.40 28.07
CA SER A 154 -3.67 -1.54 28.84
C SER A 154 -4.79 -0.78 28.13
N GLY A 155 -5.74 -1.50 27.55
CA GLY A 155 -6.74 -0.92 26.66
C GLY A 155 -6.07 -0.28 25.43
N THR A 156 -6.26 1.02 25.24
CA THR A 156 -5.58 1.81 24.19
C THR A 156 -4.34 2.53 24.68
N THR A 157 -3.98 2.40 25.96
CA THR A 157 -2.84 3.14 26.54
C THR A 157 -1.59 2.27 26.54
N LEU A 158 -0.52 2.80 25.95
CA LEU A 158 0.80 2.20 25.94
C LEU A 158 1.74 2.92 26.91
N GLN A 159 2.38 2.16 27.81
CA GLN A 159 3.45 2.66 28.67
C GLN A 159 4.81 2.24 28.10
N LYS A 160 5.74 3.20 28.09
CA LYS A 160 7.12 3.03 27.63
C LYS A 160 7.96 2.64 28.85
N LEU A 161 8.61 1.48 28.82
CA LEU A 161 9.27 0.88 29.99
C LEU A 161 10.79 0.87 29.88
N ALA A 162 11.32 0.59 28.68
CA ALA A 162 12.75 0.53 28.44
C ALA A 162 13.10 0.99 27.02
N ASP A 163 14.38 1.30 26.81
CA ASP A 163 14.92 1.50 25.47
C ASP A 163 14.82 0.19 24.67
N GLY A 164 14.33 0.28 23.43
CA GLY A 164 14.20 -0.88 22.56
C GLY A 164 13.10 -0.76 21.53
N LEU A 165 12.87 -1.84 20.78
CA LEU A 165 11.77 -1.96 19.84
C LEU A 165 10.52 -2.48 20.55
N CYS A 166 9.47 -1.67 20.58
CA CYS A 166 8.16 -2.06 21.10
C CYS A 166 7.28 -2.55 19.95
N THR A 167 6.90 -3.83 19.99
CA THR A 167 6.03 -4.46 18.99
C THR A 167 4.62 -4.65 19.53
N VAL A 168 3.65 -4.00 18.89
CA VAL A 168 2.23 -3.99 19.24
C VAL A 168 1.39 -4.60 18.12
N THR A 169 0.44 -5.45 18.50
CA THR A 169 -0.56 -6.03 17.62
C THR A 169 -1.91 -5.40 17.92
N ALA A 170 -2.55 -4.81 16.90
CA ALA A 170 -3.96 -4.47 16.91
C ALA A 170 -4.75 -5.62 16.24
N ALA A 171 -5.78 -6.14 16.89
CA ALA A 171 -6.58 -7.23 16.35
C ALA A 171 -8.08 -7.00 16.52
N ILE A 172 -8.86 -7.46 15.55
CA ILE A 172 -10.31 -7.59 15.63
C ILE A 172 -10.64 -9.06 15.45
N ASP A 173 -11.55 -9.56 16.28
CA ASP A 173 -12.21 -10.83 16.01
C ASP A 173 -13.46 -10.55 15.19
N GLY A 174 -13.50 -10.99 13.92
CA GLY A 174 -14.62 -10.76 13.02
C GLY A 174 -15.86 -11.63 13.32
N GLY A 175 -15.80 -12.47 14.36
CA GLY A 175 -16.91 -13.29 14.82
C GLY A 175 -17.40 -14.26 13.75
N ASP A 176 -18.71 -14.40 13.61
CA ASP A 176 -19.34 -15.35 12.69
C ASP A 176 -19.51 -14.81 11.25
N ILE A 177 -19.28 -13.51 11.03
CA ILE A 177 -19.63 -12.82 9.78
C ILE A 177 -18.40 -12.31 9.03
N TYR A 178 -17.43 -11.73 9.75
CA TYR A 178 -16.25 -11.09 9.19
C TYR A 178 -14.98 -11.91 9.47
N GLU A 179 -13.97 -11.71 8.64
CA GLU A 179 -12.63 -12.23 8.86
C GLU A 179 -12.02 -11.60 10.13
N SER A 180 -11.31 -12.42 10.91
CA SER A 180 -10.54 -11.92 12.05
C SER A 180 -9.18 -11.45 11.51
N VAL A 181 -8.80 -10.21 11.85
CA VAL A 181 -7.67 -9.52 11.25
C VAL A 181 -6.73 -9.05 12.35
N LYS A 182 -5.42 -9.07 12.09
CA LYS A 182 -4.41 -8.48 12.96
C LYS A 182 -3.41 -7.67 12.15
N VAL A 183 -3.01 -6.53 12.69
CA VAL A 183 -1.96 -5.66 12.16
C VAL A 183 -0.91 -5.49 13.25
N VAL A 184 0.35 -5.74 12.91
CA VAL A 184 1.48 -5.61 13.82
C VAL A 184 2.28 -4.37 13.43
N LYS A 185 2.60 -3.54 14.42
CA LYS A 185 3.47 -2.37 14.28
C LYS A 185 4.60 -2.46 15.29
N THR A 186 5.79 -2.06 14.85
CA THR A 186 6.95 -1.95 15.73
C THR A 186 7.37 -0.50 15.77
N MET A 187 7.51 0.09 16.96
CA MET A 187 8.02 1.45 17.12
C MET A 187 9.26 1.45 18.02
N PRO A 188 10.30 2.22 17.66
CA PRO A 188 11.44 2.44 18.54
C PRO A 188 11.06 3.29 19.76
N ILE A 189 11.60 2.92 20.92
CA ILE A 189 11.52 3.69 22.16
C ILE A 189 12.93 4.08 22.60
N GLY A 190 13.13 5.35 22.95
CA GLY A 190 14.41 5.86 23.42
C GLY A 190 15.39 6.09 22.27
N SER A 191 16.58 5.49 22.36
CA SER A 191 17.65 5.57 21.36
C SER A 191 17.64 4.42 20.34
N ALA A 192 16.73 3.44 20.51
CA ALA A 192 16.52 2.39 19.54
C ALA A 192 16.23 2.95 18.14
N LEU A 193 16.76 2.28 17.12
CA LEU A 193 16.55 2.62 15.72
C LEU A 193 15.66 1.56 15.07
N SER A 194 14.82 2.00 14.14
CA SER A 194 14.07 1.05 13.32
C SER A 194 15.02 0.29 12.37
N PRO A 195 14.62 -0.89 11.86
CA PRO A 195 15.36 -1.54 10.79
C PRO A 195 15.54 -0.59 9.61
N GLU A 196 16.76 -0.51 9.08
CA GLU A 196 17.04 0.33 7.92
C GLU A 196 16.32 -0.22 6.69
N ILE A 197 15.65 0.66 5.96
CA ILE A 197 15.09 0.37 4.64
C ILE A 197 15.97 1.04 3.61
N LYS A 198 16.55 0.24 2.71
CA LYS A 198 17.34 0.76 1.61
C LYS A 198 16.42 1.15 0.45
N PHE A 199 16.46 2.43 0.06
CA PHE A 199 15.74 2.92 -1.11
C PHE A 199 16.56 2.70 -2.39
N LEU A 200 17.86 3.00 -2.35
CA LEU A 200 18.80 2.65 -3.42
C LEU A 200 20.21 2.42 -2.85
N SER A 201 21.02 1.61 -3.55
CA SER A 201 22.43 1.36 -3.21
C SER A 201 23.43 2.13 -4.07
N GLY A 202 23.02 2.57 -5.27
CA GLY A 202 23.87 3.25 -6.23
C GLY A 202 23.24 3.33 -7.63
N TYR A 203 24.08 3.46 -8.64
CA TYR A 203 23.68 3.83 -10.00
C TYR A 203 24.33 2.91 -11.05
N LYS A 204 23.52 2.36 -11.97
CA LYS A 204 24.04 1.56 -13.11
C LYS A 204 24.51 2.46 -14.25
N ASN A 205 23.77 3.54 -14.49
CA ASN A 205 24.03 4.55 -15.51
C ASN A 205 23.23 5.82 -15.19
N THR A 206 23.29 6.83 -16.04
CA THR A 206 22.65 8.15 -15.83
C THR A 206 21.12 8.13 -15.79
N THR A 207 20.49 7.01 -16.18
CA THR A 207 19.03 6.87 -16.23
C THR A 207 18.48 5.71 -15.41
N THR A 208 19.34 4.95 -14.72
CA THR A 208 18.94 3.71 -14.02
C THR A 208 19.74 3.50 -12.73
N THR A 209 19.05 3.20 -11.63
CA THR A 209 19.66 2.83 -10.33
C THR A 209 20.09 1.37 -10.30
N SER A 210 20.89 1.01 -9.29
CA SER A 210 21.29 -0.39 -9.03
C SER A 210 20.11 -1.33 -8.83
N GLU A 211 18.99 -0.82 -8.32
CA GLU A 211 17.74 -1.53 -8.05
C GLU A 211 16.74 -1.48 -9.20
N ASP A 212 17.17 -1.14 -10.43
CA ASP A 212 16.32 -1.05 -11.63
C ASP A 212 15.20 0.02 -11.54
N GLY A 213 15.35 0.98 -10.63
CA GLY A 213 14.56 2.21 -10.63
C GLY A 213 15.06 3.18 -11.69
N LYS A 214 14.17 4.00 -12.25
CA LYS A 214 14.55 5.09 -13.16
C LYS A 214 15.34 6.17 -12.41
N GLY A 215 16.40 6.67 -13.04
CA GLY A 215 16.99 7.98 -12.74
C GLY A 215 16.52 8.99 -13.78
N ASP A 216 15.99 10.13 -13.36
CA ASP A 216 15.51 11.19 -14.24
C ASP A 216 16.17 12.52 -13.86
N PRO A 217 17.43 12.73 -14.27
CA PRO A 217 18.12 14.00 -14.07
C PRO A 217 17.51 15.07 -14.98
N ARG A 218 17.16 16.22 -14.40
CA ARG A 218 16.55 17.35 -15.10
C ARG A 218 17.27 18.63 -14.78
N GLY A 219 17.18 19.60 -15.68
CA GLY A 219 17.77 20.90 -15.46
C GLY A 219 17.22 21.92 -16.43
N GLY A 220 17.05 23.15 -15.95
CA GLY A 220 16.46 24.20 -16.75
C GLY A 220 16.56 25.56 -16.11
N SER A 221 16.03 26.53 -16.84
CA SER A 221 15.76 27.86 -16.33
C SER A 221 14.35 28.30 -16.69
N SER A 222 13.86 29.32 -16.00
CA SER A 222 12.57 29.94 -16.28
C SER A 222 12.57 30.75 -17.59
N GLU A 223 13.70 30.80 -18.31
CA GLU A 223 13.78 31.43 -19.62
C GLU A 223 13.28 30.49 -20.72
N THR A 224 12.42 31.02 -21.59
CA THR A 224 11.88 30.26 -22.73
C THR A 224 13.01 29.68 -23.59
N GLY A 225 12.99 28.36 -23.79
CA GLY A 225 13.96 27.65 -24.63
C GLY A 225 15.23 27.16 -23.91
N TRP A 226 15.35 27.38 -22.60
CA TRP A 226 16.53 27.01 -21.80
C TRP A 226 16.29 25.79 -20.92
N TRP A 227 16.07 24.65 -21.57
CA TRP A 227 16.05 23.32 -20.95
C TRP A 227 17.33 22.55 -21.29
N CYS A 228 17.51 21.37 -20.69
CA CYS A 228 18.63 20.45 -20.86
C CYS A 228 18.89 20.06 -22.35
N ASN A 229 19.55 20.96 -23.10
CA ASN A 229 19.87 20.85 -24.53
C ASN A 229 21.37 21.16 -24.75
N GLY A 230 22.24 20.28 -24.24
CA GLY A 230 23.70 20.48 -24.21
C GLY A 230 24.20 21.39 -23.07
N TRP A 231 23.29 21.90 -22.24
CA TRP A 231 23.57 22.74 -21.07
C TRP A 231 23.59 21.97 -19.76
N CYS A 232 23.36 20.67 -19.83
CA CYS A 232 23.34 19.76 -18.71
C CYS A 232 24.38 18.67 -18.95
N ASP A 233 25.13 18.33 -17.90
CA ASP A 233 26.04 17.20 -17.87
C ASP A 233 25.64 16.29 -16.71
N VAL A 234 25.30 15.05 -17.07
CA VAL A 234 24.96 14.02 -16.09
C VAL A 234 25.99 12.92 -16.19
N SER A 235 26.62 12.61 -15.06
CA SER A 235 27.62 11.57 -14.98
C SER A 235 27.36 10.66 -13.79
N VAL A 236 27.77 9.40 -13.95
CA VAL A 236 27.82 8.40 -12.88
C VAL A 236 29.27 8.00 -12.71
N SER A 237 29.73 7.86 -11.47
CA SER A 237 31.11 7.42 -11.19
C SER A 237 31.34 6.00 -11.71
N ALA A 238 32.59 5.67 -12.03
CA ALA A 238 32.93 4.38 -12.64
C ALA A 238 32.56 3.16 -11.76
N ASP A 239 32.50 3.35 -10.44
CA ASP A 239 32.09 2.35 -9.45
C ASP A 239 30.57 2.35 -9.17
N GLY A 240 29.80 3.22 -9.84
CA GLY A 240 28.36 3.37 -9.65
C GLY A 240 27.96 3.98 -8.29
N SER A 241 28.91 4.51 -7.51
CA SER A 241 28.63 5.01 -6.16
C SER A 241 28.05 6.43 -6.12
N SER A 242 28.12 7.19 -7.21
CA SER A 242 27.60 8.56 -7.26
C SER A 242 26.99 8.92 -8.60
N ILE A 243 26.02 9.83 -8.56
CA ILE A 243 25.44 10.51 -9.71
C ILE A 243 25.57 12.02 -9.52
N SER A 244 26.00 12.71 -10.56
CA SER A 244 26.09 14.17 -10.59
C SER A 244 25.24 14.72 -11.72
N ASN A 245 24.48 15.77 -11.43
CA ASN A 245 23.76 16.54 -12.44
C ASN A 245 24.22 18.00 -12.35
N THR A 246 24.89 18.45 -13.41
CA THR A 246 25.36 19.82 -13.57
C THR A 246 24.54 20.51 -14.63
N TYR A 247 23.85 21.58 -14.28
CA TYR A 247 23.22 22.47 -15.24
C TYR A 247 24.02 23.78 -15.32
N THR A 248 24.44 24.18 -16.52
CA THR A 248 25.24 25.39 -16.76
C THR A 248 24.51 26.30 -17.72
N TYR A 249 24.37 27.58 -17.37
CA TYR A 249 23.74 28.57 -18.24
C TYR A 249 24.68 29.75 -18.56
N LYS A 250 24.31 30.51 -19.58
CA LYS A 250 25.18 31.47 -20.26
C LYS A 250 25.07 32.91 -19.75
N ASN A 251 23.85 33.36 -19.46
CA ASN A 251 23.55 34.77 -19.21
C ASN A 251 23.88 35.16 -17.76
N GLU A 252 24.24 36.42 -17.52
CA GLU A 252 24.28 36.95 -16.16
C GLU A 252 22.85 36.98 -15.58
N PRO A 253 22.67 36.72 -14.27
CA PRO A 253 21.37 36.93 -13.62
C PRO A 253 20.79 38.31 -13.96
N TYR A 254 19.49 38.38 -14.25
CA TYR A 254 18.87 39.66 -14.57
C TYR A 254 19.02 40.68 -13.43
N THR A 255 19.55 41.85 -13.75
CA THR A 255 19.74 42.95 -12.79
C THR A 255 18.54 43.91 -12.75
N ASP A 256 17.54 43.70 -13.61
CA ASP A 256 16.36 44.56 -13.78
C ASP A 256 15.14 44.14 -12.93
N GLY A 257 15.32 43.17 -12.02
CA GLY A 257 14.28 42.72 -11.11
C GLY A 257 13.27 41.74 -11.71
N ARG A 258 13.47 41.26 -12.95
CA ARG A 258 12.66 40.17 -13.50
C ARG A 258 12.80 38.90 -12.66
N TRP A 259 11.67 38.22 -12.42
CA TRP A 259 11.68 36.92 -11.76
C TRP A 259 12.34 35.90 -12.68
N TRP A 260 13.33 35.20 -12.15
CA TRP A 260 14.05 34.18 -12.89
C TRP A 260 14.59 33.10 -11.95
N ARG A 261 14.70 31.86 -12.43
CA ARG A 261 15.26 30.73 -11.68
C ARG A 261 16.04 29.79 -12.60
N VAL A 262 17.08 29.17 -12.04
CA VAL A 262 17.76 28.00 -12.59
C VAL A 262 17.62 26.88 -11.59
N TRP A 263 17.46 25.66 -12.10
CA TRP A 263 17.36 24.48 -11.28
C TRP A 263 18.11 23.31 -11.91
N SER A 264 18.69 22.48 -11.04
CA SER A 264 19.19 21.14 -11.30
C SER A 264 18.42 20.19 -10.39
N GLU A 265 17.90 19.10 -10.95
CA GLU A 265 17.08 18.11 -10.26
C GLU A 265 17.59 16.71 -10.56
N ILE A 266 17.49 15.81 -9.58
CA ILE A 266 17.64 14.37 -9.82
C ILE A 266 16.45 13.69 -9.17
N ASP A 267 15.58 13.10 -10.00
CA ASP A 267 14.52 12.20 -9.52
C ASP A 267 15.04 10.77 -9.54
N LEU A 268 15.02 10.13 -8.37
CA LEU A 268 15.42 8.75 -8.20
C LEU A 268 14.20 7.93 -7.84
N TYR A 269 13.78 7.08 -8.76
CA TYR A 269 12.62 6.22 -8.57
C TYR A 269 12.98 5.02 -7.70
N ALA A 270 11.99 4.55 -6.97
CA ALA A 270 12.10 3.39 -6.10
C ALA A 270 12.49 2.12 -6.88
N PRO A 271 12.97 1.06 -6.19
CA PRO A 271 13.33 -0.21 -6.83
C PRO A 271 12.26 -0.70 -7.80
N HIS A 272 12.68 -1.04 -9.02
CA HIS A 272 11.84 -1.52 -10.13
C HIS A 272 10.76 -0.53 -10.65
N VAL A 273 10.69 0.69 -10.13
CA VAL A 273 9.75 1.71 -10.62
C VAL A 273 10.40 2.49 -11.76
N THR A 274 9.81 2.38 -12.96
CA THR A 274 10.29 3.09 -14.15
C THR A 274 9.38 4.26 -14.56
N ASN A 275 8.10 4.19 -14.23
CA ASN A 275 7.10 5.22 -14.49
C ASN A 275 6.02 5.19 -13.41
N LEU A 276 5.37 6.33 -13.19
CA LEU A 276 4.19 6.42 -12.33
C LEU A 276 2.94 6.03 -13.11
N LEU A 277 1.96 5.43 -12.43
CA LEU A 277 0.65 5.19 -13.02
C LEU A 277 -0.11 6.51 -13.18
N GLU A 278 -0.77 6.66 -14.33
CA GLU A 278 -1.35 7.93 -14.75
C GLU A 278 -2.87 8.02 -14.56
N THR A 279 -3.48 6.96 -14.03
CA THR A 279 -4.94 6.82 -13.92
C THR A 279 -5.39 6.38 -12.52
N LYS A 280 -4.47 6.00 -11.65
CA LYS A 280 -4.71 5.48 -10.30
C LYS A 280 -3.42 5.51 -9.49
N ASP A 281 -3.53 5.22 -8.19
CA ASP A 281 -2.39 5.11 -7.31
C ASP A 281 -1.36 4.12 -7.83
N THR A 282 -0.08 4.47 -7.71
CA THR A 282 1.05 3.58 -8.02
C THR A 282 1.30 2.69 -6.80
N PRO A 283 1.10 1.36 -6.90
CA PRO A 283 1.20 0.46 -5.75
C PRO A 283 2.65 0.07 -5.42
N ASP A 284 3.54 0.13 -6.42
CA ASP A 284 4.96 -0.17 -6.27
C ASP A 284 5.70 0.95 -5.53
N GLY A 285 6.87 0.64 -4.99
CA GLY A 285 7.73 1.60 -4.31
C GLY A 285 8.07 1.20 -2.86
N VAL A 286 8.66 2.12 -2.12
CA VAL A 286 9.14 1.85 -0.76
C VAL A 286 8.09 2.28 0.27
N ARG A 287 7.68 1.33 1.12
CA ARG A 287 6.79 1.58 2.25
C ARG A 287 7.63 1.81 3.51
N ILE A 288 7.47 2.98 4.13
CA ILE A 288 7.97 3.18 5.48
C ILE A 288 6.96 2.65 6.50
N ASP A 289 7.44 2.34 7.69
CA ASP A 289 6.58 1.98 8.81
C ASP A 289 6.97 2.75 10.08
N ALA A 290 8.20 2.54 10.53
CA ALA A 290 8.69 3.05 11.81
C ALA A 290 9.91 3.98 11.68
N GLN A 291 10.45 4.09 10.47
CA GLN A 291 11.62 4.90 10.15
C GLN A 291 11.35 6.35 10.53
N ALA A 292 12.35 7.01 11.10
CA ALA A 292 12.22 8.37 11.61
C ALA A 292 12.86 9.39 10.67
N ALA A 293 13.83 8.98 9.86
CA ALA A 293 14.56 9.87 8.97
C ALA A 293 14.91 9.25 7.62
N LEU A 294 14.96 10.12 6.61
CA LEU A 294 15.64 9.88 5.33
C LEU A 294 17.13 10.21 5.52
N LYS A 295 18.01 9.34 5.04
CA LYS A 295 19.47 9.48 5.10
C LYS A 295 20.08 9.36 3.71
N PHE A 296 21.02 10.24 3.41
CA PHE A 296 21.72 10.28 2.11
C PHE A 296 23.05 11.03 2.25
N ASN A 297 23.95 10.85 1.28
CA ASN A 297 25.14 11.68 1.14
C ASN A 297 25.00 12.63 -0.05
N PHE A 298 25.36 13.89 0.17
CA PHE A 298 25.18 14.96 -0.80
C PHE A 298 26.39 15.89 -0.86
N SER A 299 26.68 16.38 -2.05
CA SER A 299 27.63 17.47 -2.32
C SER A 299 27.13 18.39 -3.41
N GLN A 300 27.74 19.57 -3.49
CA GLN A 300 27.44 20.56 -4.52
C GLN A 300 28.68 21.39 -4.86
N ASN A 301 28.65 22.11 -5.97
CA ASN A 301 29.80 22.93 -6.36
C ASN A 301 30.02 24.10 -5.37
N GLN A 302 31.30 24.46 -5.20
CA GLN A 302 31.77 25.43 -4.22
C GLN A 302 31.19 26.84 -4.43
N GLU A 303 31.05 27.25 -5.70
CA GLU A 303 30.57 28.58 -6.08
C GLU A 303 29.12 28.78 -5.63
N TRP A 304 28.27 27.77 -5.86
CA TRP A 304 26.89 27.80 -5.41
C TRP A 304 26.81 27.78 -3.88
N PHE A 305 27.57 26.91 -3.23
CA PHE A 305 27.63 26.89 -1.76
C PHE A 305 27.99 28.25 -1.15
N ALA A 306 28.86 29.02 -1.82
CA ALA A 306 29.29 30.34 -1.37
C ALA A 306 28.28 31.48 -1.64
N THR A 307 27.13 31.24 -2.28
CA THR A 307 26.11 32.30 -2.54
C THR A 307 25.29 32.66 -1.30
N GLY A 308 25.24 31.77 -0.30
CA GLY A 308 24.37 31.91 0.87
C GLY A 308 22.92 31.45 0.65
N ASP A 309 22.49 31.36 -0.62
CA ASP A 309 21.20 30.83 -1.09
C ASP A 309 21.42 29.53 -1.86
N ASN A 310 21.79 28.51 -1.09
CA ASN A 310 22.26 27.21 -1.56
C ASN A 310 21.46 26.06 -0.93
N GLN A 311 20.19 26.33 -0.62
CA GLN A 311 19.28 25.33 -0.08
C GLN A 311 18.97 24.27 -1.14
N VAL A 312 18.61 23.08 -0.66
CA VAL A 312 18.21 21.94 -1.48
C VAL A 312 16.84 21.49 -1.00
N GLU A 313 15.91 21.33 -1.94
CA GLU A 313 14.61 20.74 -1.71
C GLU A 313 14.70 19.22 -1.93
N VAL A 314 14.10 18.47 -1.01
CA VAL A 314 13.97 17.02 -1.12
C VAL A 314 12.49 16.69 -1.11
N ASP A 315 11.96 16.18 -2.23
CA ASP A 315 10.58 15.72 -2.32
C ASP A 315 10.53 14.20 -2.21
N LEU A 316 9.68 13.71 -1.32
CA LEU A 316 9.16 12.34 -1.36
C LEU A 316 7.90 12.37 -2.23
N ILE A 317 8.01 11.79 -3.42
CA ILE A 317 6.89 11.63 -4.34
C ILE A 317 6.19 10.34 -3.95
N LEU A 318 4.89 10.43 -3.64
CA LEU A 318 4.09 9.30 -3.17
C LEU A 318 3.30 8.67 -4.31
N GLY A 319 2.98 7.38 -4.17
CA GLY A 319 2.11 6.67 -5.08
C GLY A 319 0.66 7.19 -5.10
N HIS A 320 0.27 8.05 -4.15
CA HIS A 320 -1.06 8.66 -4.07
C HIS A 320 -1.34 9.58 -5.26
N PHE A 321 -2.25 9.17 -6.13
CA PHE A 321 -2.57 9.82 -7.38
C PHE A 321 -3.90 10.57 -7.29
N ASN A 322 -3.95 11.77 -7.88
CA ASN A 322 -5.20 12.41 -8.25
C ASN A 322 -5.09 13.06 -9.64
N ARG A 323 -6.23 13.12 -10.34
CA ARG A 323 -6.35 13.88 -11.58
C ARG A 323 -6.94 15.25 -11.28
N LYS A 324 -6.15 16.29 -11.51
CA LYS A 324 -6.56 17.69 -11.28
C LYS A 324 -7.70 18.10 -12.20
N ALA A 325 -8.43 19.15 -11.84
CA ALA A 325 -9.56 19.67 -12.62
C ALA A 325 -9.16 20.08 -14.06
N ASN A 326 -7.91 20.50 -14.26
CA ASN A 326 -7.33 20.83 -15.57
C ASN A 326 -6.86 19.60 -16.37
N ASN A 327 -7.16 18.38 -15.89
CA ASN A 327 -6.81 17.10 -16.48
C ASN A 327 -5.34 16.65 -16.25
N ASP A 328 -4.55 17.43 -15.51
CA ASP A 328 -3.18 17.09 -15.17
C ASP A 328 -3.11 15.89 -14.22
N LYS A 329 -2.11 15.04 -14.47
CA LYS A 329 -1.77 13.90 -13.64
C LYS A 329 -0.94 14.39 -12.47
N CYS A 330 -1.30 14.02 -11.26
CA CYS A 330 -0.59 14.48 -10.08
C CYS A 330 -0.42 13.35 -9.06
N ASN A 331 0.76 13.33 -8.45
CA ASN A 331 1.09 12.49 -7.32
C ASN A 331 1.40 13.39 -6.12
N VAL A 332 0.95 13.01 -4.92
CA VAL A 332 1.19 13.83 -3.72
C VAL A 332 2.69 13.92 -3.44
N HIS A 333 3.18 15.14 -3.23
CA HIS A 333 4.58 15.41 -2.90
C HIS A 333 4.69 15.90 -1.46
N LEU A 334 5.60 15.31 -0.71
CA LEU A 334 6.00 15.82 0.61
C LEU A 334 7.42 16.37 0.50
N ARG A 335 7.63 17.62 0.92
CA ARG A 335 8.90 18.32 0.82
C ARG A 335 9.50 18.63 2.18
N ALA A 336 10.80 18.44 2.27
CA ALA A 336 11.65 19.08 3.26
C ALA A 336 12.75 19.87 2.55
N THR A 337 13.19 20.96 3.17
CA THR A 337 14.30 21.77 2.66
C THR A 337 15.43 21.74 3.67
N PHE A 338 16.66 21.58 3.18
CA PHE A 338 17.83 21.67 4.04
C PHE A 338 18.91 22.54 3.41
N LYS A 339 19.78 23.07 4.26
CA LYS A 339 20.95 23.81 3.84
C LYS A 339 22.18 22.91 4.01
N PRO A 340 22.90 22.57 2.93
CA PRO A 340 24.13 21.80 3.03
C PRO A 340 25.12 22.47 3.98
N SER A 341 25.79 21.69 4.81
CA SER A 341 26.82 22.16 5.75
C SER A 341 28.22 22.18 5.14
N SER A 342 28.38 21.53 3.98
CA SER A 342 29.63 21.41 3.24
C SER A 342 29.35 21.35 1.73
N PRO A 343 30.22 21.93 0.88
CA PRO A 343 30.20 21.69 -0.57
C PRO A 343 30.75 20.31 -0.92
N ALA A 344 31.71 19.79 -0.15
CA ALA A 344 32.21 18.42 -0.29
C ALA A 344 31.21 17.37 0.24
N PRO A 345 31.30 16.10 -0.21
CA PRO A 345 30.38 15.03 0.18
C PRO A 345 30.22 14.91 1.70
N ALA A 346 28.98 15.01 2.16
CA ALA A 346 28.63 14.90 3.59
C ALA A 346 27.33 14.13 3.77
N ASN A 347 27.20 13.46 4.93
CA ASN A 347 26.00 12.72 5.28
C ASN A 347 24.95 13.67 5.86
N TYR A 348 23.72 13.54 5.37
CA TYR A 348 22.57 14.31 5.84
C TYR A 348 21.47 13.35 6.32
N SER A 349 20.67 13.86 7.26
CA SER A 349 19.51 13.15 7.79
C SER A 349 18.36 14.13 7.95
N LEU A 350 17.26 13.86 7.24
CA LEU A 350 16.04 14.66 7.30
C LEU A 350 14.98 13.87 8.05
N LYS A 351 14.44 14.44 9.13
CA LYS A 351 13.38 13.77 9.88
C LYS A 351 12.12 13.72 9.02
N LEU A 352 11.51 12.55 8.90
CA LEU A 352 10.30 12.37 8.11
C LEU A 352 9.11 13.18 8.66
N ARG A 353 9.15 13.51 9.95
CA ARG A 353 8.18 14.39 10.61
C ARG A 353 8.32 15.87 10.23
N ASP A 354 9.44 16.27 9.63
CA ASP A 354 9.68 17.66 9.19
C ASP A 354 9.21 17.89 7.74
N PHE A 355 8.79 16.84 7.02
CA PHE A 355 8.25 16.95 5.68
C PHE A 355 6.82 17.52 5.70
N THR A 356 6.53 18.39 4.74
CA THR A 356 5.25 19.09 4.60
C THR A 356 4.66 18.86 3.21
N VAL A 357 3.35 19.03 3.03
CA VAL A 357 2.71 18.85 1.71
C VAL A 357 3.17 19.97 0.76
N ALA A 358 3.83 19.61 -0.33
CA ALA A 358 4.29 20.54 -1.36
C ALA A 358 3.39 20.57 -2.60
N ASP A 359 2.86 19.43 -3.02
CA ASP A 359 1.77 19.33 -3.99
C ASP A 359 0.71 18.38 -3.41
N SER A 360 -0.46 18.93 -3.10
CA SER A 360 -1.59 18.15 -2.58
C SER A 360 -2.41 17.48 -3.67
N CYS A 361 -2.14 17.79 -4.93
CA CYS A 361 -2.93 17.30 -6.06
C CYS A 361 -4.43 17.64 -5.98
N GLU A 362 -4.80 18.80 -5.40
CA GLU A 362 -6.19 19.20 -5.15
C GLU A 362 -6.94 18.30 -4.15
N LEU A 363 -6.24 17.38 -3.48
CA LEU A 363 -6.79 16.62 -2.36
C LEU A 363 -6.77 17.49 -1.09
N THR A 364 -7.74 17.27 -0.21
CA THR A 364 -7.87 17.94 1.07
C THR A 364 -7.46 17.03 2.22
N ASP A 365 -7.23 17.62 3.40
CA ASP A 365 -7.04 16.89 4.67
C ASP A 365 -5.85 15.92 4.70
N LEU A 366 -4.84 16.16 3.85
CA LEU A 366 -3.63 15.38 3.81
C LEU A 366 -2.79 15.59 5.08
N ASN A 367 -2.48 14.50 5.77
CA ASN A 367 -1.52 14.50 6.88
C ASN A 367 -0.21 13.84 6.41
N PRO A 368 0.93 14.56 6.33
CA PRO A 368 2.18 14.01 5.79
C PRO A 368 2.61 12.67 6.40
N TRP A 369 2.39 12.48 7.70
CA TRP A 369 2.77 11.24 8.37
C TRP A 369 1.84 10.07 8.05
N PHE A 370 0.56 10.34 7.82
CA PHE A 370 -0.38 9.31 7.40
C PHE A 370 -0.15 8.95 5.93
N GLU A 371 0.08 9.94 5.08
CA GLU A 371 0.42 9.77 3.68
C GLU A 371 1.63 8.85 3.48
N LEU A 372 2.70 9.04 4.25
CA LEU A 372 3.89 8.18 4.19
C LEU A 372 3.63 6.73 4.61
N GLN A 373 2.61 6.47 5.42
CA GLN A 373 2.25 5.11 5.83
C GLN A 373 1.25 4.46 4.87
N ASP A 374 0.35 5.27 4.31
CA ASP A 374 -0.77 4.82 3.49
C ASP A 374 -0.40 4.68 2.01
N TYR A 375 0.67 5.35 1.56
CA TYR A 375 1.18 5.28 0.19
C TYR A 375 2.68 4.99 0.11
N PRO A 376 3.14 4.26 -0.92
CA PRO A 376 4.56 4.02 -1.11
C PRO A 376 5.26 5.30 -1.59
N ILE A 377 6.51 5.48 -1.20
CA ILE A 377 7.41 6.47 -1.81
C ILE A 377 7.88 5.88 -3.13
N VAL A 378 7.46 6.50 -4.24
CA VAL A 378 7.73 6.03 -5.61
C VAL A 378 8.95 6.69 -6.22
N ALA A 379 9.30 7.89 -5.75
CA ALA A 379 10.53 8.58 -6.14
C ALA A 379 10.96 9.57 -5.05
N ILE A 380 12.26 9.87 -5.04
CA ILE A 380 12.83 10.95 -4.24
C ILE A 380 13.47 11.94 -5.21
N ARG A 381 13.03 13.20 -5.16
CA ARG A 381 13.60 14.30 -5.95
C ARG A 381 14.54 15.11 -5.08
N PHE A 382 15.74 15.35 -5.56
CA PHE A 382 16.65 16.35 -5.02
C PHE A 382 16.73 17.50 -6.00
N ALA A 383 16.35 18.71 -5.59
CA ALA A 383 16.30 19.87 -6.46
C ALA A 383 17.00 21.08 -5.84
N SER A 384 17.69 21.86 -6.68
CA SER A 384 18.18 23.19 -6.31
C SER A 384 17.07 24.24 -6.57
N PRO A 385 16.32 24.72 -5.56
CA PRO A 385 15.29 25.74 -5.73
C PRO A 385 15.84 27.07 -6.28
N VAL A 386 17.13 27.33 -6.02
CA VAL A 386 17.88 28.49 -6.48
C VAL A 386 19.20 28.00 -7.05
N GLY A 387 19.47 28.31 -8.32
CA GLY A 387 20.70 27.94 -8.99
C GLY A 387 21.91 28.78 -8.56
N ASN A 388 23.09 28.35 -9.00
CA ASN A 388 24.32 29.10 -8.84
C ASN A 388 24.32 30.38 -9.68
N PHE A 389 24.57 31.52 -9.05
CA PHE A 389 24.68 32.82 -9.70
C PHE A 389 26.09 33.42 -9.61
N LYS A 390 27.08 32.61 -9.20
CA LYS A 390 28.49 32.99 -9.14
C LYS A 390 29.30 32.23 -10.18
N VAL A 391 30.12 32.97 -10.93
CA VAL A 391 31.03 32.38 -11.91
C VAL A 391 32.23 31.69 -11.23
N PRO A 392 32.74 30.56 -11.76
CA PRO A 392 33.95 29.91 -11.25
C PRO A 392 35.19 30.79 -11.28
N SER A 393 35.27 31.70 -12.25
CA SER A 393 36.36 32.66 -12.40
C SER A 393 35.86 33.95 -13.07
N PRO A 394 36.40 35.14 -12.71
CA PRO A 394 36.11 36.39 -13.41
C PRO A 394 36.44 36.36 -14.91
N THR A 395 37.28 35.43 -15.36
CA THR A 395 37.70 35.28 -16.77
C THR A 395 37.08 34.06 -17.46
N ALA A 396 36.10 33.39 -16.85
CA ALA A 396 35.50 32.19 -17.42
C ALA A 396 34.77 32.51 -18.75
N PRO A 397 34.99 31.74 -19.83
CA PRO A 397 34.28 31.89 -21.09
C PRO A 397 32.91 31.19 -21.01
N ALA A 398 31.85 31.85 -21.48
CA ALA A 398 30.50 31.32 -21.35
C ALA A 398 30.35 29.94 -22.02
N PRO A 399 29.61 28.99 -21.41
CA PRO A 399 28.75 29.14 -20.23
C PRO A 399 29.49 29.14 -18.88
N ASN A 400 28.98 29.95 -17.93
CA ASN A 400 29.76 30.40 -16.77
C ASN A 400 29.13 30.17 -15.40
N TYR A 401 27.90 29.65 -15.32
CA TYR A 401 27.17 29.55 -14.06
C TYR A 401 26.67 28.12 -13.82
N PRO A 402 27.55 27.20 -13.40
CA PRO A 402 27.19 25.80 -13.17
C PRO A 402 26.51 25.65 -11.82
N THR A 403 25.36 24.98 -11.81
CA THR A 403 24.71 24.43 -10.61
C THR A 403 24.87 22.92 -10.64
N THR A 404 25.69 22.39 -9.74
CA THR A 404 25.95 20.96 -9.65
C THR A 404 25.41 20.42 -8.34
N ILE A 405 24.60 19.37 -8.43
CA ILE A 405 24.25 18.52 -7.32
C ILE A 405 24.80 17.12 -7.55
N THR A 406 25.33 16.52 -6.49
CA THR A 406 25.88 15.17 -6.54
C THR A 406 25.35 14.39 -5.35
N LEU A 407 24.76 13.24 -5.64
CA LEU A 407 24.36 12.24 -4.65
C LEU A 407 25.38 11.12 -4.67
N SER A 408 25.81 10.68 -3.49
CA SER A 408 26.73 9.55 -3.37
C SER A 408 26.27 8.54 -2.32
N GLY A 409 26.75 7.31 -2.46
CA GLY A 409 26.38 6.21 -1.58
C GLY A 409 24.89 5.86 -1.60
N PRO A 410 24.43 5.08 -0.61
CA PRO A 410 23.04 4.65 -0.54
C PRO A 410 22.12 5.77 -0.04
N ILE A 411 20.85 5.69 -0.44
CA ILE A 411 19.76 6.44 0.19
C ILE A 411 18.93 5.46 1.01
N THR A 412 18.73 5.76 2.29
CA THR A 412 18.06 4.86 3.23
C THR A 412 17.06 5.60 4.12
N PHE A 413 16.10 4.86 4.66
CA PHE A 413 15.21 5.30 5.72
C PHE A 413 15.55 4.54 7.00
N GLN A 414 15.67 5.22 8.15
CA GLN A 414 15.92 4.57 9.44
C GLN A 414 15.28 5.31 10.61
#